data_AF-A0A2E6C248-F1
#
_entry.id   AF-A0A2E6C248-F1
#
_cell.length_a   1.000
_cell.length_b   1.000
_cell.length_c   1.000
_cell.angle_alpha   90.00
_cell.angle_beta   90.00
_cell.angle_gamma   90.00
#
_symmetry.space_group_name_H-M   'P 1'
#
loop_
_entity.id
_entity.type
_entity.pdbx_description
1 polymer ?
#
loop_
_entity_poly.entity_id
_entity_poly.type
_entity_poly.pdbx_seq_one_letter_code
_entity_poly.pdbx_strand_id
1 'polypeptide(L)'
;MPASLLLTFSASVMTIFADWAGWHFVWRHENTSTDQEPNKHSAVSIFFSYYLPIMPALAVLLGPAKLDVYNQGFATVSTTILFAVMAIVTGGVAASAWSVGQREASEKESRKLIDAENSLPAHALAHLKWTTLMLGLCSAFWIFLLIR
;
A
#
# COMPACT_ATOMS: atom_id res chain seq x y z
N MET A 1 18.70 17.97 3.30
CA MET A 1 18.22 18.13 1.91
C MET A 1 16.70 18.34 1.93
N PRO A 2 16.22 19.59 1.76
CA PRO A 2 14.78 19.89 1.85
C PRO A 2 13.94 19.21 0.77
N ALA A 3 14.50 19.04 -0.44
CA ALA A 3 13.82 18.35 -1.54
C ALA A 3 13.59 16.85 -1.26
N SER A 4 14.58 16.15 -0.67
CA SER A 4 14.45 14.72 -0.34
C SER A 4 13.38 14.49 0.72
N LEU A 5 13.37 15.32 1.78
CA LEU A 5 12.35 15.25 2.82
C LEU A 5 10.94 15.46 2.26
N LEU A 6 10.75 16.47 1.42
CA LEU A 6 9.44 16.79 0.83
C LEU A 6 8.94 15.67 -0.09
N LEU A 7 9.83 15.05 -0.86
CA LEU A 7 9.46 13.92 -1.73
C LEU A 7 9.17 12.65 -0.95
N THR A 8 9.98 12.32 0.06
CA THR A 8 9.71 11.18 0.95
C THR A 8 8.40 11.36 1.70
N PHE A 9 8.15 12.55 2.23
CA PHE A 9 6.88 12.87 2.89
C PHE A 9 5.69 12.74 1.94
N SER A 10 5.82 13.27 0.72
CA SER A 10 4.79 13.11 -0.33
C SER A 10 4.53 11.63 -0.65
N ALA A 11 5.59 10.82 -0.78
CA ALA A 11 5.47 9.38 -1.03
C ALA A 11 4.76 8.65 0.12
N SER A 12 5.07 9.00 1.37
CA SER A 12 4.38 8.49 2.56
C SER A 12 2.88 8.81 2.53
N VAL A 13 2.53 10.07 2.29
CA VAL A 13 1.13 10.52 2.24
C VAL A 13 0.37 9.83 1.11
N MET A 14 0.95 9.77 -0.09
CA MET A 14 0.34 9.08 -1.23
C MET A 14 0.09 7.60 -0.94
N THR A 15 1.04 6.92 -0.30
CA THR A 15 0.91 5.50 0.07
C THR A 15 -0.25 5.31 1.05
N ILE A 16 -0.34 6.15 2.08
CA ILE A 16 -1.44 6.12 3.07
C ILE A 16 -2.80 6.29 2.38
N PHE A 17 -2.93 7.25 1.47
CA PHE A 17 -4.18 7.47 0.76
C PHE A 17 -4.53 6.32 -0.19
N ALA A 18 -3.53 5.74 -0.86
CA ALA A 18 -3.74 4.59 -1.74
C ALA A 18 -4.17 3.34 -0.95
N ASP A 19 -3.53 3.06 0.19
CA ASP A 19 -3.89 1.97 1.08
C ASP A 19 -5.28 2.17 1.72
N TRP A 20 -5.56 3.39 2.20
CA TRP A 20 -6.89 3.74 2.72
C TRP A 20 -7.96 3.53 1.66
N ALA A 21 -7.74 3.98 0.42
CA ALA A 21 -8.68 3.81 -0.68
C ALA A 21 -8.88 2.32 -1.02
N GLY A 22 -7.79 1.55 -1.11
CA GLY A 22 -7.84 0.11 -1.34
C GLY A 22 -8.66 -0.60 -0.27
N TRP A 23 -8.38 -0.32 1.01
CA TRP A 23 -9.14 -0.92 2.11
C TRP A 23 -10.60 -0.46 2.13
N HIS A 24 -10.83 0.85 2.01
CA HIS A 24 -12.15 1.44 2.18
C HIS A 24 -13.13 1.04 1.08
N PHE A 25 -12.67 0.95 -0.17
CA PHE A 25 -13.55 0.65 -1.30
C PHE A 25 -13.55 -0.82 -1.70
N VAL A 26 -12.54 -1.60 -1.31
CA VAL A 26 -12.39 -2.99 -1.77
C VAL A 26 -12.37 -3.95 -0.58
N TRP A 27 -11.29 -3.95 0.20
CA TRP A 27 -10.98 -5.07 1.10
C TRP A 27 -11.87 -5.14 2.33
N ARG A 28 -12.47 -4.03 2.77
CA ARG A 28 -13.45 -4.06 3.86
C ARG A 28 -14.74 -4.80 3.49
N HIS A 29 -14.99 -5.02 2.20
CA HIS A 29 -16.19 -5.70 1.67
C HIS A 29 -15.91 -7.15 1.25
N GLU A 30 -14.74 -7.68 1.59
CA GLU A 30 -14.40 -9.07 1.30
C GLU A 30 -15.20 -10.03 2.18
N ASN A 31 -15.86 -11.01 1.58
CA ASN A 31 -16.65 -12.04 2.27
C ASN A 31 -17.73 -11.48 3.22
N THR A 32 -18.24 -10.28 2.95
CA THR A 32 -19.35 -9.67 3.70
C THR A 32 -20.65 -9.95 2.96
N SER A 33 -21.62 -10.58 3.64
CA SER A 33 -23.01 -10.68 3.16
C SER A 33 -23.73 -9.33 3.28
N THR A 34 -24.89 -9.19 2.64
CA THR A 34 -25.64 -7.92 2.56
C THR A 34 -26.06 -7.36 3.92
N ASP A 35 -26.15 -8.23 4.94
CA ASP A 35 -26.54 -7.91 6.32
C ASP A 35 -25.35 -7.89 7.30
N GLN A 36 -24.13 -8.09 6.82
CA GLN A 36 -22.92 -8.12 7.65
C GLN A 36 -22.21 -6.76 7.64
N GLU A 37 -21.76 -6.32 8.82
CA GLU A 37 -20.91 -5.14 8.90
C GLU A 37 -19.60 -5.35 8.11
N PRO A 38 -19.05 -4.30 7.48
CA PRO A 38 -17.75 -4.37 6.81
C PRO A 38 -16.64 -4.84 7.74
N ASN A 39 -15.67 -5.58 7.19
CA ASN A 39 -14.51 -6.04 7.94
C ASN A 39 -13.74 -4.86 8.53
N LYS A 40 -13.31 -5.02 9.79
CA LYS A 40 -12.45 -4.04 10.47
C LYS A 40 -10.99 -4.22 10.05
N HIS A 41 -10.24 -3.14 10.07
CA HIS A 41 -8.79 -3.19 9.88
C HIS A 41 -8.15 -4.03 11.00
N SER A 42 -7.37 -5.05 10.62
CA SER A 42 -6.49 -5.75 11.57
C SER A 42 -5.33 -4.85 12.00
N ALA A 43 -4.82 -5.03 13.22
CA ALA A 43 -3.66 -4.28 13.74
C ALA A 43 -2.44 -4.35 12.81
N VAL A 44 -2.20 -5.52 12.19
CA VAL A 44 -1.12 -5.72 11.22
C VAL A 44 -1.36 -4.85 9.98
N SER A 45 -2.58 -4.83 9.47
CA SER A 45 -2.95 -3.99 8.32
C SER A 45 -2.80 -2.50 8.65
N ILE A 46 -3.18 -2.06 9.85
CA ILE A 46 -2.99 -0.67 10.27
C ILE A 46 -1.51 -0.30 10.29
N PHE A 47 -0.65 -1.18 10.82
CA PHE A 47 0.79 -0.95 10.84
C PHE A 47 1.36 -0.77 9.43
N PHE A 48 1.06 -1.68 8.50
CA PHE A 48 1.57 -1.62 7.14
C PHE A 48 1.00 -0.44 6.34
N SER A 49 -0.26 -0.07 6.55
CA SER A 49 -0.93 0.99 5.78
C SER A 49 -0.68 2.41 6.30
N TYR A 50 -0.42 2.59 7.60
CA TYR A 50 -0.35 3.93 8.19
C TYR A 50 0.98 4.24 8.89
N TYR A 51 1.60 3.25 9.54
CA TYR A 51 2.82 3.48 10.31
C TYR A 51 4.09 3.28 9.48
N LEU A 52 4.18 2.14 8.78
CA LEU A 52 5.33 1.80 7.95
C LEU A 52 5.63 2.87 6.88
N PRO A 53 4.63 3.44 6.17
CA PRO A 53 4.91 4.44 5.15
C PRO A 53 5.51 5.74 5.69
N ILE A 54 5.35 6.03 6.99
CA ILE A 54 5.86 7.25 7.64
C ILE A 54 7.34 7.09 8.06
N MET A 55 7.79 5.85 8.31
CA MET A 55 9.15 5.57 8.78
C MET A 55 10.26 6.16 7.91
N PRO A 56 10.21 6.10 6.56
CA PRO A 56 11.23 6.72 5.73
C PRO A 56 11.29 8.24 5.90
N ALA A 57 10.14 8.91 6.06
CA ALA A 57 10.09 10.35 6.29
C ALA A 57 10.68 10.73 7.65
N LEU A 58 10.41 9.93 8.69
CA LEU A 58 11.01 10.11 10.01
C LEU A 58 12.52 9.89 9.98
N ALA A 59 13.02 8.88 9.27
CA ALA A 59 14.46 8.63 9.13
C ALA A 59 15.19 9.81 8.49
N VAL A 60 14.60 10.44 7.47
CA VAL A 60 15.16 11.64 6.82
C VAL A 60 15.05 12.86 7.73
N LEU A 61 13.93 13.04 8.44
CA LEU A 61 13.68 14.19 9.30
C LEU A 61 14.57 14.19 10.55
N LEU A 62 14.69 13.03 11.19
CA LEU A 62 15.40 12.81 12.44
C LEU A 62 16.88 12.44 12.21
N GLY A 63 17.41 12.76 11.03
CA GLY A 63 18.78 12.48 10.62
C GLY A 63 19.86 13.03 11.57
N PRO A 64 21.14 12.72 11.30
CA PRO A 64 22.29 13.17 12.08
C PRO A 64 22.31 14.68 12.31
N ALA A 65 21.86 15.45 11.31
CA ALA A 65 21.78 16.90 11.37
C ALA A 65 20.80 17.45 12.43
N LYS A 66 19.95 16.60 13.02
CA LYS A 66 18.98 16.98 14.05
C LYS A 66 19.20 16.28 15.39
N LEU A 67 19.54 14.99 15.38
CA LEU A 67 19.67 14.23 16.62
C LEU A 67 21.11 13.92 17.02
N ASP A 68 22.08 13.96 16.10
CA ASP A 68 23.51 13.64 16.31
C ASP A 68 23.81 12.28 17.01
N VAL A 69 22.81 11.39 17.13
CA VAL A 69 22.97 10.08 17.81
C VAL A 69 23.61 9.02 16.90
N TYR A 70 23.63 9.24 15.59
CA TYR A 70 24.13 8.30 14.60
C TYR A 70 24.74 9.03 13.40
N ASN A 71 25.68 8.37 12.72
CA ASN A 71 26.43 8.96 11.62
C ASN A 71 25.62 9.06 10.31
N GLN A 72 26.11 9.89 9.39
CA GLN A 72 25.45 10.10 8.09
C GLN A 72 25.39 8.84 7.22
N GLY A 73 26.38 7.93 7.32
CA GLY A 73 26.37 6.67 6.60
C GLY A 73 25.20 5.76 7.01
N PHE A 74 24.95 5.64 8.31
CA PHE A 74 23.84 4.88 8.86
C PHE A 74 22.50 5.47 8.46
N ALA A 75 22.36 6.80 8.48
CA ALA A 75 21.17 7.49 8.02
C ALA A 75 20.84 7.17 6.56
N THR A 76 21.85 7.20 5.69
CA THR A 76 21.69 6.87 4.27
C THR A 76 21.28 5.42 4.09
N VAL A 77 22.03 4.46 4.67
CA VAL A 77 21.77 3.02 4.50
C VAL A 77 20.40 2.62 5.03
N SER A 78 20.02 3.10 6.22
CA SER A 78 18.70 2.81 6.81
C SER A 78 17.55 3.37 5.95
N THR A 79 17.70 4.60 5.45
CA THR A 79 16.70 5.22 4.56
C THR A 79 16.59 4.46 3.23
N THR A 80 17.71 4.03 2.64
CA THR A 80 17.72 3.19 1.43
C THR A 80 16.98 1.87 1.63
N ILE A 81 17.22 1.19 2.76
CA ILE A 81 16.50 -0.05 3.11
C ILE A 81 15.00 0.23 3.24
N LEU A 82 14.62 1.32 3.92
CA LEU A 82 13.22 1.69 4.09
C LEU A 82 12.53 1.98 2.73
N PHE A 83 13.20 2.67 1.81
CA PHE A 83 12.67 2.88 0.45
C PHE A 83 12.50 1.57 -0.31
N ALA A 84 13.47 0.66 -0.21
CA ALA A 84 13.37 -0.66 -0.85
C ALA A 84 12.21 -1.50 -0.27
N VAL A 85 12.05 -1.50 1.05
CA VAL A 85 10.92 -2.18 1.72
C VAL A 85 9.59 -1.60 1.23
N MET A 86 9.47 -0.27 1.18
CA MET A 86 8.24 0.38 0.72
C MET A 86 7.91 0.05 -0.75
N ALA A 87 8.92 0.04 -1.62
CA ALA A 87 8.76 -0.37 -3.02
C ALA A 87 8.24 -1.80 -3.16
N ILE A 88 8.82 -2.74 -2.40
CA ILE A 88 8.44 -4.16 -2.41
C ILE A 88 7.03 -4.34 -1.83
N VAL A 89 6.71 -3.73 -0.69
CA VAL A 89 5.41 -3.88 -0.04
C VAL A 89 4.29 -3.33 -0.92
N THR A 90 4.42 -2.09 -1.38
CA THR A 90 3.39 -1.46 -2.25
C THR A 90 3.25 -2.20 -3.58
N GLY A 91 4.36 -2.65 -4.17
CA GLY A 91 4.35 -3.44 -5.40
C GLY A 91 3.74 -4.83 -5.20
N GLY A 92 4.05 -5.49 -4.09
CA GLY A 92 3.51 -6.81 -3.73
C GLY A 92 2.00 -6.78 -3.49
N VAL A 93 1.51 -5.76 -2.78
CA VAL A 93 0.06 -5.55 -2.58
C VAL A 93 -0.62 -5.26 -3.91
N ALA A 94 -0.05 -4.41 -4.76
CA ALA A 94 -0.59 -4.13 -6.09
C ALA A 94 -0.64 -5.40 -6.98
N ALA A 95 0.42 -6.20 -6.99
CA ALA A 95 0.46 -7.45 -7.74
C ALA A 95 -0.58 -8.47 -7.23
N SER A 96 -0.75 -8.57 -5.90
CA SER A 96 -1.78 -9.40 -5.28
C SER A 96 -3.19 -8.96 -5.68
N ALA A 97 -3.48 -7.65 -5.60
CA ALA A 97 -4.75 -7.08 -6.02
C ALA A 97 -5.04 -7.31 -7.51
N TRP A 98 -4.02 -7.17 -8.36
CA TRP A 98 -4.12 -7.46 -9.79
C TRP A 98 -4.45 -8.94 -10.06
N SER A 99 -3.79 -9.86 -9.35
CA SER A 99 -4.04 -11.30 -9.46
C SER A 99 -5.49 -11.64 -9.09
N VAL A 100 -6.02 -11.04 -8.02
CA VAL A 100 -7.44 -11.18 -7.65
C VAL A 100 -8.34 -10.68 -8.78
N GLY A 101 -8.07 -9.49 -9.34
CA GLY A 101 -8.86 -8.94 -10.44
C GLY A 101 -8.85 -9.80 -11.71
N GLN A 102 -7.72 -10.43 -12.02
CA GLN A 102 -7.62 -11.37 -13.15
C GLN A 102 -8.42 -12.65 -12.90
N ARG A 103 -8.32 -13.21 -11.70
CA ARG A 103 -9.09 -14.41 -11.30
C ARG A 103 -10.59 -14.17 -11.42
N GLU A 104 -11.06 -13.02 -10.94
CA GLU A 104 -12.48 -12.61 -11.04
C GLU A 104 -12.94 -12.44 -12.48
N ALA A 105 -12.08 -11.95 -13.37
CA ALA A 105 -12.39 -11.81 -14.79
C ALA A 105 -12.47 -13.17 -15.50
N SER A 106 -11.56 -14.10 -15.20
CA SER A 106 -11.51 -15.43 -15.81
C SER A 106 -12.58 -16.40 -15.31
N GLU A 107 -12.96 -16.30 -14.03
CA GLU A 107 -13.91 -17.24 -13.39
C GLU A 107 -15.36 -16.75 -13.41
N LYS A 108 -15.65 -15.63 -14.08
CA LYS A 108 -16.95 -14.98 -14.06
C LYS A 108 -18.10 -15.87 -14.55
N GLU A 109 -17.84 -16.76 -15.50
CA GLU A 109 -18.83 -17.72 -16.00
C GLU A 109 -18.94 -18.96 -15.11
N SER A 110 -17.82 -19.45 -14.58
CA SER A 110 -17.80 -20.60 -13.65
C SER A 110 -18.50 -20.30 -12.33
N ARG A 111 -18.44 -19.06 -11.83
CA ARG A 111 -19.13 -18.62 -10.60
C ARG A 111 -20.63 -18.42 -10.74
N LYS A 112 -21.15 -18.30 -11.96
CA LYS A 112 -22.61 -18.35 -12.17
C LYS A 112 -23.16 -19.77 -11.99
N LEU A 113 -22.30 -20.78 -12.06
CA LEU A 113 -22.65 -22.19 -11.98
C LEU A 113 -22.41 -22.78 -10.58
N ILE A 114 -21.60 -22.11 -9.76
CA ILE A 114 -21.23 -22.52 -8.41
C ILE A 114 -21.49 -21.27 -7.55
N ASP A 115 -22.52 -21.29 -6.69
CA ASP A 115 -22.81 -20.23 -5.71
C ASP A 115 -21.57 -20.00 -4.82
N ALA A 116 -20.63 -19.20 -5.30
CA ALA A 116 -19.33 -19.02 -4.67
C ALA A 116 -19.45 -17.97 -3.56
N GLU A 117 -19.46 -18.49 -2.33
CA GLU A 117 -19.66 -17.77 -1.06
C GLU A 117 -18.57 -16.71 -0.75
N ASN A 118 -17.38 -16.82 -1.35
CA ASN A 118 -16.25 -15.93 -1.08
C ASN A 118 -15.90 -15.07 -2.30
N SER A 119 -16.69 -14.03 -2.56
CA SER A 119 -16.44 -13.08 -3.65
C SER A 119 -16.56 -11.63 -3.20
N LEU A 120 -15.75 -10.77 -3.80
CA LEU A 120 -15.90 -9.32 -3.66
C LEU A 120 -17.19 -8.89 -4.35
N PRO A 121 -18.03 -8.05 -3.71
CA PRO A 121 -19.24 -7.56 -4.34
C PRO A 121 -18.93 -6.69 -5.56
N ALA A 122 -19.87 -6.63 -6.51
CA ALA A 122 -19.65 -5.95 -7.81
C ALA A 122 -19.22 -4.47 -7.67
N HIS A 123 -19.71 -3.77 -6.65
CA HIS A 123 -19.30 -2.38 -6.37
C HIS A 123 -17.82 -2.30 -5.96
N ALA A 124 -17.34 -3.21 -5.10
CA ALA A 124 -15.95 -3.26 -4.67
C ALA A 124 -15.00 -3.60 -5.82
N LEU A 125 -15.39 -4.53 -6.70
CA LEU A 125 -14.64 -4.87 -7.90
C LEU A 125 -14.48 -3.69 -8.87
N ALA A 126 -15.46 -2.78 -8.94
CA ALA A 126 -15.34 -1.58 -9.76
C ALA A 126 -14.19 -0.68 -9.29
N HIS A 127 -13.86 -0.70 -8.00
CA HIS A 127 -12.77 0.11 -7.44
C HIS A 127 -11.40 -0.57 -7.51
N LEU A 128 -11.35 -1.90 -7.62
CA LEU A 128 -10.11 -2.68 -7.59
C LEU A 128 -9.06 -2.21 -8.60
N LYS A 129 -9.46 -1.87 -9.83
CA LYS A 129 -8.51 -1.48 -10.89
C LYS A 129 -7.75 -0.20 -10.58
N TRP A 130 -8.46 0.85 -10.15
CA TRP A 130 -7.81 2.15 -9.92
C TRP A 130 -7.06 2.18 -8.59
N THR A 131 -7.55 1.49 -7.55
CA THR A 131 -6.82 1.37 -6.27
C THR A 131 -5.52 0.59 -6.45
N THR A 132 -5.55 -0.48 -7.24
CA THR A 132 -4.34 -1.23 -7.64
C THR A 132 -3.36 -0.36 -8.41
N LEU A 133 -3.85 0.45 -9.35
CA LEU A 133 -3.00 1.37 -10.12
C LEU A 133 -2.38 2.45 -9.24
N MET A 134 -3.11 3.01 -8.28
CA MET A 134 -2.56 3.97 -7.31
C MET A 134 -1.43 3.35 -6.47
N LEU A 135 -1.59 2.11 -6.00
CA LEU A 135 -0.54 1.40 -5.27
C LEU A 135 0.68 1.10 -6.16
N GLY A 136 0.44 0.71 -7.41
CA GLY A 136 1.51 0.53 -8.41
C GLY A 136 2.31 1.81 -8.65
N LEU A 137 1.63 2.96 -8.75
CA LEU A 137 2.29 4.27 -8.85
C LEU A 137 3.09 4.61 -7.59
N CYS A 138 2.57 4.29 -6.39
CA CYS A 138 3.32 4.47 -5.14
C CYS A 138 4.60 3.62 -5.14
N SER A 139 4.54 2.36 -5.59
CA SER A 139 5.71 1.50 -5.74
C SER A 139 6.75 2.09 -6.70
N ALA A 140 6.31 2.54 -7.88
CA ALA A 140 7.19 3.21 -8.83
C ALA A 140 7.84 4.47 -8.25
N PHE A 141 7.11 5.23 -7.43
CA PHE A 141 7.65 6.42 -6.77
C PHE A 141 8.67 6.09 -5.67
N TRP A 142 8.45 5.02 -4.90
CA TRP A 142 9.45 4.50 -3.95
C TRP A 142 10.71 4.00 -4.66
N ILE A 143 10.58 3.34 -5.81
CA ILE A 143 11.72 2.93 -6.65
C ILE A 143 12.48 4.15 -7.16
N PHE A 144 11.77 5.19 -7.60
CA PHE A 144 12.40 6.45 -8.01
C PHE A 144 13.21 7.07 -6.86
N LEU A 145 12.67 7.09 -5.63
CA LEU A 145 13.39 7.57 -4.45
C LEU A 145 14.58 6.68 -4.07
N LEU A 146 14.55 5.39 -4.39
CA LEU A 146 15.63 4.45 -4.13
C LEU A 146 16.82 4.64 -5.08
N ILE A 147 16.54 4.96 -6.35
CA ILE A 147 17.57 5.06 -7.41
C ILE A 147 18.23 6.45 -7.43
N ARG A 148 17.52 7.48 -6.99
CA ARG A 148 17.98 8.87 -6.96
C ARG A 148 19.01 9.12 -5.86
#